data_AF-A0AAV2VQD1-F1
#
_entry.id   AF-A0AAV2VQD1-F1
#
_cell.length_a   1.000
_cell.length_b   1.000
_cell.length_c   1.000
_cell.angle_alpha   90.00
_cell.angle_beta   90.00
_cell.angle_gamma   90.00
#
_symmetry.space_group_name_H-M   'P 1'
#
loop_
_entity.id
_entity.type
_entity.pdbx_description
1 polymer ?
#
loop_
_entity_poly.entity_id
_entity_poly.type
_entity_poly.pdbx_seq_one_letter_code
_entity_poly.pdbx_strand_id
1 'polypeptide(L)'
;MSKKDSLPRKKAVIAALQATNDIDGLSAVFLTAFGDVRNAQLHQAKSLKSKLISTQDALEKFQIWRDIVSLQVELSQYEDNRLEALIEQGIDLNSLRQAYILPDNIDELQKESWQIHGERFLSGTISEEKIQSLKDVTHSISQLLRSNPTVNEKIVQLENEFISPLANKARDIIGEIRENGKSEALMSEFEDIQTAIESVHRTQIDPVITAYSLELDDKSKLQLQNLQEDKRQIGSALMSEVYDTLITESVVTEEESQTWARNQEISPSAIARMRKSGYSEAEVRRDMALYYRLVNGRLDKVRIVTTGSRRASAIINTATVDIDDNFDKRTLFHEMSHLLESDQSVKLANQKFISNRASGTPKRLSELTNNSSYKNDEIAIPDNFYSPYVGKIYESGATEVASMGIQQFSSPESMYALYESDEEMFTLMVGMMTGVSHSQVERQKALLEKQVHSANFSSSVRKVIRHLSWQDGHRLKSDKAWQEALSGKGKTNAHNKKWAWTRTLGTCVLYPAKAPKQRKQIYGVTVIDTEKEDKRHFFREKEQAETFIYLHELSIRGIKPLPQSAYYLACNKQAPDWYQSDTELPLI
;
A
#
# COMPACT_ATOMS: atom_id res chain seq x y z
N MET A 1 24.63 39.17 4.93
CA MET A 1 24.38 40.60 4.62
C MET A 1 23.39 41.15 5.63
N SER A 2 23.66 42.33 6.18
CA SER A 2 22.95 42.91 7.34
C SER A 2 21.51 43.34 7.01
N LYS A 3 20.59 43.18 7.98
CA LYS A 3 19.15 43.50 7.91
C LYS A 3 18.82 44.96 7.53
N LYS A 4 19.81 45.88 7.51
CA LYS A 4 19.61 47.31 7.24
C LYS A 4 19.47 47.69 5.75
N ASP A 5 19.87 46.82 4.81
CA ASP A 5 19.84 47.15 3.36
C ASP A 5 18.53 46.73 2.65
N SER A 6 17.58 46.10 3.36
CA SER A 6 16.37 45.51 2.75
C SER A 6 15.15 46.44 2.70
N LEU A 7 15.12 47.50 3.50
CA LEU A 7 13.94 48.37 3.65
C LEU A 7 13.70 49.32 2.45
N PRO A 8 14.73 49.95 1.85
CA PRO A 8 14.53 50.86 0.71
C PRO A 8 14.04 50.12 -0.55
N ARG A 9 14.52 48.89 -0.78
CA ARG A 9 14.12 48.05 -1.91
C ARG A 9 12.67 47.57 -1.82
N LYS A 10 12.17 47.23 -0.62
CA LYS A 10 10.77 46.86 -0.43
C LYS A 10 9.80 48.00 -0.73
N LYS A 11 10.14 49.24 -0.34
CA LYS A 11 9.30 50.42 -0.66
C LYS A 11 9.28 50.74 -2.16
N ALA A 12 10.39 50.58 -2.86
CA ALA A 12 10.47 50.79 -4.31
C ALA A 12 9.64 49.76 -5.10
N VAL A 13 9.65 48.50 -4.66
CA VAL A 13 8.85 47.42 -5.29
C VAL A 13 7.35 47.62 -5.05
N ILE A 14 6.96 48.04 -3.85
CA ILE A 14 5.55 48.34 -3.53
C ILE A 14 5.05 49.57 -4.30
N ALA A 15 5.89 50.61 -4.45
CA ALA A 15 5.56 51.77 -5.26
C ALA A 15 5.45 51.44 -6.77
N ALA A 16 6.26 50.52 -7.28
CA ALA A 16 6.17 50.04 -8.66
C ALA A 16 4.91 49.18 -8.91
N LEU A 17 4.49 48.39 -7.91
CA LEU A 17 3.24 47.61 -7.96
C LEU A 17 1.99 48.49 -7.84
N GLN A 18 2.07 49.62 -7.14
CA GLN A 18 0.95 50.57 -7.02
C GLN A 18 0.82 51.53 -8.21
N ALA A 19 1.83 51.59 -9.09
CA ALA A 19 1.85 52.49 -10.25
C ALA A 19 1.30 51.86 -11.55
N THR A 20 0.94 50.58 -11.55
CA THR A 20 0.41 49.87 -12.74
C THR A 20 -1.09 49.65 -12.57
N ASN A 21 -1.89 50.54 -13.17
CA ASN A 21 -3.36 50.55 -13.05
C ASN A 21 -4.10 49.74 -14.12
N ASP A 22 -3.42 48.90 -14.91
CA ASP A 22 -4.07 48.02 -15.88
C ASP A 22 -3.65 46.58 -15.64
N ILE A 23 -4.56 45.79 -15.04
CA ILE A 23 -4.39 44.34 -14.88
C ILE A 23 -4.69 43.71 -16.24
N ASP A 24 -3.64 43.31 -16.94
CA ASP A 24 -3.70 42.60 -18.21
C ASP A 24 -4.49 41.27 -18.07
N GLY A 25 -5.21 40.86 -19.11
CA GLY A 25 -6.16 39.72 -19.07
C GLY A 25 -5.51 38.38 -18.70
N LEU A 26 -4.21 38.23 -18.96
CA LEU A 26 -3.41 37.09 -18.52
C LEU A 26 -3.16 37.09 -17.01
N SER A 27 -2.87 38.25 -16.43
CA SER A 27 -2.68 38.42 -14.98
C SER A 27 -3.98 38.16 -14.21
N ALA A 28 -5.14 38.51 -14.80
CA ALA A 28 -6.45 38.18 -14.25
C ALA A 28 -6.69 36.67 -14.23
N VAL A 29 -6.45 35.96 -15.34
CA VAL A 29 -6.60 34.49 -15.42
C VAL A 29 -5.61 33.75 -14.51
N PHE A 30 -4.38 34.24 -14.40
CA PHE A 30 -3.38 33.75 -13.44
C PHE A 30 -3.86 33.94 -11.98
N LEU A 31 -4.35 35.12 -11.63
CA LEU A 31 -4.90 35.39 -10.28
C LEU A 31 -6.15 34.56 -9.99
N THR A 32 -6.99 34.29 -10.99
CA THR A 32 -8.19 33.44 -10.86
C THR A 32 -7.81 31.98 -10.63
N ALA A 33 -6.96 31.38 -11.46
CA ALA A 33 -6.57 29.97 -11.33
C ALA A 33 -5.72 29.71 -10.06
N PHE A 34 -4.81 30.62 -9.70
CA PHE A 34 -4.09 30.56 -8.41
C PHE A 34 -5.04 30.80 -7.24
N GLY A 35 -6.03 31.68 -7.40
CA GLY A 35 -7.13 31.87 -6.47
C GLY A 35 -7.88 30.58 -6.25
N ASP A 36 -8.27 29.86 -7.30
CA ASP A 36 -9.14 28.68 -7.23
C ASP A 36 -8.46 27.48 -6.54
N VAL A 37 -7.20 27.18 -6.85
CA VAL A 37 -6.45 26.09 -6.18
C VAL A 37 -6.21 26.44 -4.71
N ARG A 38 -5.80 27.68 -4.42
CA ARG A 38 -5.62 28.16 -3.05
C ARG A 38 -6.94 28.16 -2.29
N ASN A 39 -8.04 28.53 -2.95
CA ASN A 39 -9.39 28.50 -2.38
C ASN A 39 -9.84 27.06 -2.12
N ALA A 40 -9.58 26.11 -3.02
CA ALA A 40 -9.89 24.70 -2.81
C ALA A 40 -9.14 24.11 -1.61
N GLN A 41 -7.81 24.33 -1.53
CA GLN A 41 -6.98 23.90 -0.40
C GLN A 41 -7.41 24.59 0.91
N LEU A 42 -7.76 25.87 0.85
CA LEU A 42 -8.30 26.63 1.97
C LEU A 42 -9.69 26.12 2.40
N HIS A 43 -10.58 25.80 1.46
CA HIS A 43 -11.89 25.21 1.72
C HIS A 43 -11.75 23.83 2.34
N GLN A 44 -10.83 23.00 1.83
CA GLN A 44 -10.50 21.71 2.40
C GLN A 44 -9.98 21.87 3.84
N ALA A 45 -9.03 22.78 4.08
CA ALA A 45 -8.49 23.05 5.42
C ALA A 45 -9.57 23.58 6.39
N LYS A 46 -10.47 24.47 5.92
CA LYS A 46 -11.64 24.95 6.70
C LYS A 46 -12.60 23.81 7.02
N SER A 47 -12.89 22.97 6.04
CA SER A 47 -13.76 21.80 6.18
C SER A 47 -13.18 20.83 7.20
N LEU A 48 -11.90 20.45 7.07
CA LEU A 48 -11.21 19.55 7.99
C LEU A 48 -11.14 20.12 9.41
N LYS A 49 -10.83 21.42 9.57
CA LYS A 49 -10.88 22.09 10.87
C LYS A 49 -12.27 22.02 11.49
N SER A 50 -13.31 22.35 10.72
CA SER A 50 -14.69 22.30 11.19
C SER A 50 -15.08 20.89 11.59
N LYS A 51 -14.77 19.90 10.75
CA LYS A 51 -15.04 18.48 11.00
C LYS A 51 -14.31 17.99 12.24
N LEU A 52 -13.04 18.32 12.43
CA LEU A 52 -12.27 17.90 13.61
C LEU A 52 -12.91 18.41 14.91
N ILE A 53 -13.46 19.62 14.89
CA ILE A 53 -14.13 20.24 16.04
C ILE A 53 -15.54 19.66 16.25
N SER A 54 -16.32 19.46 15.18
CA SER A 54 -17.73 19.10 15.27
C SER A 54 -17.98 17.60 15.43
N THR A 55 -17.10 16.75 14.89
CA THR A 55 -17.21 15.30 15.00
C THR A 55 -17.16 14.92 16.47
N GLN A 56 -17.86 13.87 16.88
CA GLN A 56 -17.77 13.34 18.25
C GLN A 56 -17.16 11.94 18.27
N ASP A 57 -17.39 11.16 17.21
CA ASP A 57 -16.83 9.83 17.03
C ASP A 57 -15.29 9.85 16.99
N ALA A 58 -14.66 8.98 17.78
CA ALA A 58 -13.21 8.96 17.96
C ALA A 58 -12.47 8.47 16.71
N LEU A 59 -13.03 7.47 16.00
CA LEU A 59 -12.44 6.89 14.80
C LEU A 59 -12.56 7.86 13.61
N GLU A 60 -13.70 8.51 13.46
CA GLU A 60 -13.91 9.55 12.45
C GLU A 60 -13.01 10.77 12.73
N LYS A 61 -12.89 11.22 13.99
CA LYS A 61 -11.91 12.25 14.37
C LYS A 61 -10.48 11.87 14.04
N PHE A 62 -10.10 10.63 14.33
CA PHE A 62 -8.77 10.11 14.01
C PHE A 62 -8.52 10.15 12.50
N GLN A 63 -9.51 9.75 11.68
CA GLN A 63 -9.43 9.85 10.23
C GLN A 63 -9.29 11.30 9.74
N ILE A 64 -10.06 12.23 10.30
CA ILE A 64 -9.95 13.67 9.97
C ILE A 64 -8.57 14.22 10.35
N TRP A 65 -8.04 13.84 11.50
CA TRP A 65 -6.68 14.22 11.91
C TRP A 65 -5.63 13.69 10.91
N ARG A 66 -5.78 12.47 10.41
CA ARG A 66 -4.89 11.93 9.36
C ARG A 66 -4.99 12.71 8.06
N ASP A 67 -6.17 13.18 7.68
CA ASP A 67 -6.35 14.00 6.49
C ASP A 67 -5.69 15.37 6.67
N ILE A 68 -5.69 15.93 7.88
CA ILE A 68 -4.93 17.16 8.21
C ILE A 68 -3.42 16.92 8.07
N VAL A 69 -2.89 15.79 8.58
CA VAL A 69 -1.48 15.42 8.42
C VAL A 69 -1.12 15.26 6.94
N SER A 70 -1.98 14.59 6.17
CA SER A 70 -1.76 14.35 4.74
C SER A 70 -1.75 15.68 3.96
N LEU A 71 -2.72 16.56 4.21
CA LEU A 71 -2.79 17.89 3.61
C LEU A 71 -1.57 18.74 3.98
N GLN A 72 -1.09 18.65 5.22
CA GLN A 72 0.12 19.35 5.64
C GLN A 72 1.36 18.87 4.86
N VAL A 73 1.50 17.55 4.67
CA VAL A 73 2.60 16.97 3.89
C VAL A 73 2.51 17.34 2.42
N GLU A 74 1.30 17.46 1.86
CA GLU A 74 1.11 17.98 0.51
C GLU A 74 1.52 19.45 0.42
N LEU A 75 1.04 20.30 1.33
CA LEU A 75 1.29 21.74 1.31
C LEU A 75 2.76 22.10 1.58
N SER A 76 3.47 21.29 2.36
CA SER A 76 4.90 21.51 2.64
C SER A 76 5.81 21.24 1.43
N GLN A 77 5.28 20.65 0.35
CA GLN A 77 6.03 20.41 -0.89
C GLN A 77 6.11 21.66 -1.77
N TYR A 78 5.33 22.70 -1.49
CA TYR A 78 5.37 23.96 -2.22
C TYR A 78 6.38 24.92 -1.57
N GLU A 79 7.30 25.49 -2.35
CA GLU A 79 8.28 26.49 -1.88
C GLU A 79 7.66 27.90 -1.70
N ASP A 80 6.36 28.00 -1.39
CA ASP A 80 5.64 29.27 -1.24
C ASP A 80 5.04 29.45 0.16
N ASN A 81 4.46 30.63 0.41
CA ASN A 81 3.94 31.01 1.73
C ASN A 81 2.53 30.45 2.00
N ARG A 82 2.11 29.33 1.37
CA ARG A 82 0.74 28.78 1.54
C ARG A 82 0.42 28.39 2.98
N LEU A 83 1.37 27.79 3.69
CA LEU A 83 1.19 27.46 5.11
C LEU A 83 1.01 28.74 5.95
N GLU A 84 1.80 29.78 5.67
CA GLU A 84 1.67 31.09 6.34
C GLU A 84 0.32 31.76 6.01
N ALA A 85 -0.13 31.68 4.76
CA ALA A 85 -1.43 32.18 4.32
C ALA A 85 -2.63 31.49 4.99
N LEU A 86 -2.53 30.18 5.27
CA LEU A 86 -3.56 29.46 6.03
C LEU A 86 -3.58 29.93 7.50
N ILE A 87 -2.40 30.13 8.08
CA ILE A 87 -2.25 30.65 9.45
C ILE A 87 -2.86 32.06 9.56
N GLU A 88 -2.60 32.95 8.59
CA GLU A 88 -3.20 34.29 8.52
C GLU A 88 -4.74 34.25 8.44
N GLN A 89 -5.32 33.18 7.91
CA GLN A 89 -6.77 32.95 7.90
C GLN A 89 -7.28 32.14 9.10
N GLY A 90 -6.46 32.00 10.15
CA GLY A 90 -6.83 31.33 11.40
C GLY A 90 -6.85 29.80 11.32
N ILE A 91 -6.14 29.21 10.35
CA ILE A 91 -6.04 27.76 10.16
C ILE A 91 -4.57 27.36 10.26
N ASP A 92 -4.14 27.03 11.47
CA ASP A 92 -2.82 26.48 11.72
C ASP A 92 -2.91 24.94 11.74
N LEU A 93 -2.52 24.31 10.63
CA LEU A 93 -2.51 22.84 10.51
C LEU A 93 -1.55 22.17 11.50
N ASN A 94 -0.44 22.84 11.89
CA ASN A 94 0.46 22.32 12.92
C ASN A 94 -0.23 22.31 14.29
N SER A 95 -0.87 23.43 14.64
CA SER A 95 -1.64 23.50 15.88
C SER A 95 -2.80 22.51 15.89
N LEU A 96 -3.54 22.34 14.78
CA LEU A 96 -4.62 21.35 14.70
C LEU A 96 -4.11 19.92 14.84
N ARG A 97 -2.97 19.60 14.22
CA ARG A 97 -2.31 18.29 14.36
C ARG A 97 -1.90 18.02 15.80
N GLN A 98 -1.36 19.02 16.51
CA GLN A 98 -0.91 18.90 17.90
C GLN A 98 -2.06 18.96 18.91
N ALA A 99 -3.16 19.64 18.58
CA ALA A 99 -4.32 19.81 19.46
C ALA A 99 -5.15 18.53 19.59
N TYR A 100 -5.15 17.67 18.57
CA TYR A 100 -5.74 16.35 18.68
C TYR A 100 -4.78 15.41 19.40
N ILE A 101 -5.10 15.11 20.66
CA ILE A 101 -4.45 14.05 21.43
C ILE A 101 -5.13 12.76 21.00
N LEU A 102 -4.38 11.84 20.39
CA LEU A 102 -4.90 10.50 20.11
C LEU A 102 -5.35 9.87 21.42
N PRO A 103 -6.58 9.33 21.51
CA PRO A 103 -6.99 8.54 22.66
C PRO A 103 -6.03 7.36 22.88
N ASP A 104 -5.72 7.07 24.13
CA ASP A 104 -4.79 5.98 24.48
C ASP A 104 -5.28 4.60 24.02
N ASN A 105 -6.58 4.45 23.73
CA ASN A 105 -7.23 3.22 23.30
C ASN A 105 -7.70 3.23 21.83
N ILE A 106 -7.20 4.16 21.01
CA ILE A 106 -7.66 4.30 19.62
C ILE A 106 -7.33 3.07 18.75
N ASP A 107 -6.26 2.36 19.08
CA ASP A 107 -5.83 1.11 18.47
C ASP A 107 -6.79 -0.05 18.80
N GLU A 108 -7.25 -0.16 20.05
CA GLU A 108 -8.29 -1.08 20.50
C GLU A 108 -9.60 -0.82 19.75
N LEU A 109 -10.08 0.44 19.77
CA LEU A 109 -11.32 0.83 19.09
C LEU A 109 -11.27 0.52 17.58
N GLN A 110 -10.11 0.71 16.95
CA GLN A 110 -9.93 0.41 15.53
C GLN A 110 -9.94 -1.10 15.26
N LYS A 111 -9.27 -1.91 16.09
CA LYS A 111 -9.27 -3.38 16.00
C LYS A 111 -10.68 -3.92 16.20
N GLU A 112 -11.36 -3.51 17.27
CA GLU A 112 -12.73 -3.94 17.59
C GLU A 112 -13.72 -3.55 16.50
N SER A 113 -13.62 -2.32 15.98
CA SER A 113 -14.46 -1.88 14.86
C SER A 113 -14.29 -2.82 13.65
N TRP A 114 -13.06 -3.14 13.27
CA TRP A 114 -12.82 -4.08 12.17
C TRP A 114 -13.27 -5.49 12.49
N GLN A 115 -13.06 -5.99 13.71
CA GLN A 115 -13.55 -7.29 14.14
C GLN A 115 -15.08 -7.39 13.95
N ILE A 116 -15.82 -6.41 14.46
CA ILE A 116 -17.29 -6.34 14.33
C ILE A 116 -17.72 -6.26 12.85
N HIS A 117 -17.01 -5.47 12.03
CA HIS A 117 -17.28 -5.39 10.60
C HIS A 117 -17.04 -6.74 9.90
N GLY A 118 -15.95 -7.43 10.24
CA GLY A 118 -15.61 -8.75 9.72
C GLY A 118 -16.67 -9.79 10.09
N GLU A 119 -17.06 -9.85 11.37
CA GLU A 119 -18.11 -10.76 11.85
C GLU A 119 -19.44 -10.52 11.13
N ARG A 120 -19.84 -9.25 11.00
CA ARG A 120 -21.06 -8.88 10.28
C ARG A 120 -21.01 -9.34 8.83
N PHE A 121 -19.90 -9.05 8.14
CA PHE A 121 -19.71 -9.46 6.74
C PHE A 121 -19.78 -10.99 6.59
N LEU A 122 -19.03 -11.73 7.42
CA LEU A 122 -18.98 -13.18 7.37
C LEU A 122 -20.33 -13.81 7.70
N SER A 123 -21.05 -13.31 8.71
CA SER A 123 -22.38 -13.80 9.05
C SER A 123 -23.41 -13.65 7.92
N GLY A 124 -23.24 -12.64 7.06
CA GLY A 124 -24.08 -12.42 5.88
C GLY A 124 -23.65 -13.21 4.64
N THR A 125 -22.44 -13.77 4.64
CA THR A 125 -21.82 -14.37 3.44
C THR A 125 -21.63 -15.87 3.55
N ILE A 126 -21.25 -16.36 4.73
CA ILE A 126 -20.92 -17.78 4.94
C ILE A 126 -22.19 -18.63 4.88
N SER A 127 -22.19 -19.64 4.02
CA SER A 127 -23.28 -20.61 3.90
C SER A 127 -23.35 -21.54 5.11
N GLU A 128 -24.49 -21.52 5.83
CA GLU A 128 -24.77 -22.44 6.94
C GLU A 128 -24.72 -23.91 6.50
N GLU A 129 -25.16 -24.23 5.28
CA GLU A 129 -25.12 -25.58 4.72
C GLU A 129 -23.67 -26.08 4.57
N LYS A 130 -22.76 -25.22 4.09
CA LYS A 130 -21.35 -25.54 3.96
C LYS A 130 -20.66 -25.66 5.32
N ILE A 131 -21.01 -24.82 6.29
CA ILE A 131 -20.53 -24.99 7.67
C ILE A 131 -20.97 -26.35 8.22
N GLN A 132 -22.23 -26.73 8.01
CA GLN A 132 -22.73 -28.03 8.48
C GLN A 132 -21.99 -29.18 7.80
N SER A 133 -21.76 -29.10 6.49
CA SER A 133 -20.97 -30.08 5.75
C SER A 133 -19.54 -30.21 6.28
N LEU A 134 -18.89 -29.08 6.62
CA LEU A 134 -17.56 -29.08 7.25
C LEU A 134 -17.56 -29.76 8.62
N LYS A 135 -18.61 -29.53 9.43
CA LYS A 135 -18.79 -30.20 10.72
C LYS A 135 -18.97 -31.70 10.55
N ASP A 136 -19.78 -32.12 9.59
CA ASP A 136 -20.05 -33.54 9.32
C ASP A 136 -18.80 -34.29 8.85
N VAL A 137 -18.00 -33.68 7.97
CA VAL A 137 -16.73 -34.26 7.52
C VAL A 137 -15.71 -34.28 8.65
N THR A 138 -15.60 -33.20 9.44
CA THR A 138 -14.71 -33.16 10.61
C THR A 138 -15.09 -34.22 11.65
N HIS A 139 -16.39 -34.43 11.86
CA HIS A 139 -16.90 -35.50 12.71
C HIS A 139 -16.51 -36.88 12.17
N SER A 140 -16.65 -37.10 10.86
CA SER A 140 -16.26 -38.35 10.20
C SER A 140 -14.76 -38.64 10.32
N ILE A 141 -13.91 -37.60 10.20
CA ILE A 141 -12.46 -37.71 10.44
C ILE A 141 -12.20 -38.12 11.90
N SER A 142 -12.84 -37.45 12.86
CA SER A 142 -12.69 -37.77 14.27
C SER A 142 -13.12 -39.19 14.61
N GLN A 143 -14.26 -39.65 14.07
CA GLN A 143 -14.73 -41.03 14.24
C GLN A 143 -13.73 -42.04 13.68
N LEU A 144 -13.16 -41.78 12.51
CA LEU A 144 -12.15 -42.65 11.90
C LEU A 144 -10.87 -42.72 12.76
N LEU A 145 -10.38 -41.58 13.25
CA LEU A 145 -9.19 -41.51 14.09
C LEU A 145 -9.42 -42.12 15.49
N ARG A 146 -10.67 -42.13 15.98
CA ARG A 146 -11.09 -42.78 17.23
C ARG A 146 -11.56 -44.22 17.06
N SER A 147 -11.43 -44.81 15.87
CA SER A 147 -11.86 -46.20 15.62
C SER A 147 -11.05 -47.24 16.40
N ASN A 148 -9.83 -46.89 16.85
CA ASN A 148 -9.03 -47.75 17.72
C ASN A 148 -9.41 -47.55 19.20
N PRO A 149 -9.85 -48.62 19.90
CA PRO A 149 -10.30 -48.52 21.29
C PRO A 149 -9.23 -47.96 22.23
N THR A 150 -7.97 -48.38 22.10
CA THR A 150 -6.87 -47.95 22.98
C THR A 150 -6.52 -46.47 22.78
N VAL A 151 -6.53 -45.99 21.53
CA VAL A 151 -6.31 -44.58 21.22
C VAL A 151 -7.47 -43.73 21.71
N ASN A 152 -8.69 -44.19 21.49
CA ASN A 152 -9.90 -43.51 21.96
C ASN A 152 -9.92 -43.42 23.50
N GLU A 153 -9.59 -44.49 24.22
CA GLU A 153 -9.46 -44.48 25.68
C GLU A 153 -8.46 -43.43 26.15
N LYS A 154 -7.29 -43.34 25.50
CA LYS A 154 -6.28 -42.33 25.82
C LYS A 154 -6.76 -40.90 25.55
N ILE A 155 -7.43 -40.67 24.42
CA ILE A 155 -8.00 -39.35 24.10
C ILE A 155 -9.07 -38.97 25.12
N VAL A 156 -10.00 -39.87 25.44
CA VAL A 156 -11.05 -39.64 26.45
C VAL A 156 -10.44 -39.37 27.82
N GLN A 157 -9.36 -40.04 28.19
CA GLN A 157 -8.64 -39.75 29.44
C GLN A 157 -8.08 -38.32 29.44
N LEU A 158 -7.42 -37.88 28.37
CA LEU A 158 -6.88 -36.53 28.24
C LEU A 158 -7.99 -35.46 28.22
N GLU A 159 -9.10 -35.74 27.54
CA GLU A 159 -10.27 -34.86 27.52
C GLU A 159 -10.85 -34.70 28.93
N ASN A 160 -10.97 -35.80 29.69
CA ASN A 160 -11.47 -35.74 31.06
C ASN A 160 -10.51 -35.02 32.02
N GLU A 161 -9.20 -35.19 31.83
CA GLU A 161 -8.18 -34.57 32.69
C GLU A 161 -8.05 -33.06 32.43
N PHE A 162 -8.05 -32.65 31.16
CA PHE A 162 -7.68 -31.28 30.78
C PHE A 162 -8.83 -30.45 30.19
N ILE A 163 -9.70 -31.05 29.37
CA ILE A 163 -10.74 -30.33 28.64
C ILE A 163 -12.01 -30.17 29.48
N SER A 164 -12.47 -31.25 30.12
CA SER A 164 -13.71 -31.25 30.92
C SER A 164 -13.73 -30.18 32.02
N PRO A 165 -12.65 -29.92 32.79
CA PRO A 165 -12.62 -28.84 33.76
C PRO A 165 -12.80 -27.46 33.12
N LEU A 166 -12.11 -27.21 32.01
CA LEU A 166 -12.20 -25.95 31.24
C LEU A 166 -13.60 -25.76 30.64
N ALA A 167 -14.18 -26.81 30.06
CA ALA A 167 -15.51 -26.79 29.49
C ALA A 167 -16.61 -26.58 30.53
N ASN A 168 -16.43 -27.08 31.76
CA ASN A 168 -17.33 -26.77 32.88
C ASN A 168 -17.25 -25.28 33.22
N LYS A 169 -16.03 -24.74 33.36
CA LYS A 169 -15.82 -23.32 33.63
C LYS A 169 -16.43 -22.42 32.52
N ALA A 170 -16.25 -22.79 31.26
CA ALA A 170 -16.87 -22.08 30.14
C ALA A 170 -18.41 -22.11 30.21
N ARG A 171 -19.01 -23.24 30.61
CA ARG A 171 -20.46 -23.36 30.79
C ARG A 171 -20.97 -22.46 31.91
N ASP A 172 -20.23 -22.35 33.01
CA ASP A 172 -20.60 -21.47 34.12
C ASP A 172 -20.58 -20.00 33.67
N ILE A 173 -19.53 -19.57 32.95
CA ILE A 173 -19.44 -18.22 32.37
C ILE A 173 -20.57 -17.94 31.36
N ILE A 174 -20.89 -18.90 30.49
CA ILE A 174 -22.02 -18.76 29.57
C ILE A 174 -23.34 -18.60 30.34
N GLY A 175 -23.49 -19.32 31.46
CA GLY A 175 -24.60 -19.15 32.39
C GLY A 175 -24.69 -17.73 32.94
N GLU A 176 -23.57 -17.21 33.45
CA GLU A 176 -23.48 -15.84 33.95
C GLU A 176 -23.78 -14.78 32.88
N ILE A 177 -23.28 -14.97 31.65
CA ILE A 177 -23.57 -14.09 30.51
C ILE A 177 -25.07 -14.09 30.18
N ARG A 178 -25.73 -15.25 30.27
CA ARG A 178 -27.18 -15.36 30.02
C ARG A 178 -28.01 -14.70 31.11
N GLU A 179 -27.59 -14.81 32.37
CA GLU A 179 -28.33 -14.29 33.52
C GLU A 179 -28.09 -12.79 33.73
N ASN A 180 -26.84 -12.33 33.62
CA ASN A 180 -26.42 -10.99 34.00
C ASN A 180 -26.05 -10.10 32.80
N GLY A 181 -26.09 -10.64 31.58
CA GLY A 181 -25.66 -9.97 30.37
C GLY A 181 -24.15 -10.08 30.12
N LYS A 182 -23.71 -9.70 28.92
CA LYS A 182 -22.30 -9.70 28.53
C LYS A 182 -21.54 -8.60 29.28
N SER A 183 -20.40 -8.95 29.89
CA SER A 183 -19.42 -7.99 30.39
C SER A 183 -18.05 -8.26 29.77
N GLU A 184 -17.21 -7.24 29.67
CA GLU A 184 -15.85 -7.35 29.13
C GLU A 184 -15.01 -8.40 29.89
N ALA A 185 -15.13 -8.44 31.21
CA ALA A 185 -14.44 -9.42 32.04
C ALA A 185 -14.89 -10.87 31.74
N LEU A 186 -16.20 -11.10 31.58
CA LEU A 186 -16.73 -12.43 31.26
C LEU A 186 -16.34 -12.88 29.85
N MET A 187 -16.31 -11.96 28.88
CA MET A 187 -15.88 -12.26 27.52
C MET A 187 -14.38 -12.59 27.47
N SER A 188 -13.54 -11.80 28.14
CA SER A 188 -12.10 -12.07 28.25
C SER A 188 -11.83 -13.40 28.94
N GLU A 189 -12.53 -13.72 30.03
CA GLU A 189 -12.34 -14.99 30.71
C GLU A 189 -12.81 -16.19 29.85
N PHE A 190 -13.86 -16.01 29.05
CA PHE A 190 -14.30 -17.01 28.08
C PHE A 190 -13.26 -17.25 26.98
N GLU A 191 -12.68 -16.19 26.42
CA GLU A 191 -11.60 -16.25 25.43
C GLU A 191 -10.33 -16.94 25.98
N ASP A 192 -9.96 -16.65 27.23
CA ASP A 192 -8.85 -17.34 27.91
C ASP A 192 -9.08 -18.84 28.02
N ILE A 193 -10.30 -19.25 28.34
CA ILE A 193 -10.66 -20.68 28.43
C ILE A 193 -10.62 -21.33 27.06
N GLN A 194 -11.13 -20.66 26.02
CA GLN A 194 -11.06 -21.16 24.65
C GLN A 194 -9.60 -21.37 24.22
N THR A 195 -8.74 -20.37 24.45
CA THR A 195 -7.30 -20.44 24.18
C THR A 195 -6.62 -21.58 24.94
N ALA A 196 -7.00 -21.82 26.20
CA ALA A 196 -6.49 -22.92 27.00
C ALA A 196 -6.92 -24.30 26.44
N ILE A 197 -8.17 -24.44 26.02
CA ILE A 197 -8.70 -25.66 25.38
C ILE A 197 -7.93 -25.97 24.09
N GLU A 198 -7.74 -24.97 23.23
CA GLU A 198 -6.96 -25.11 21.98
C GLU A 198 -5.50 -25.52 22.27
N SER A 199 -4.88 -24.92 23.30
CA SER A 199 -3.52 -25.28 23.72
C SER A 199 -3.42 -26.73 24.19
N VAL A 200 -4.42 -27.23 24.93
CA VAL A 200 -4.49 -28.65 25.35
C VAL A 200 -4.63 -29.56 24.14
N HIS A 201 -5.51 -29.24 23.19
CA HIS A 201 -5.64 -30.02 21.96
C HIS A 201 -4.29 -30.16 21.27
N ARG A 202 -3.61 -29.04 21.01
CA ARG A 202 -2.30 -29.02 20.34
C ARG A 202 -1.19 -29.77 21.08
N THR A 203 -1.13 -29.63 22.40
CA THR A 203 0.02 -30.12 23.19
C THR A 203 -0.16 -31.54 23.72
N GLN A 204 -1.40 -31.98 23.93
CA GLN A 204 -1.71 -33.27 24.55
C GLN A 204 -2.43 -34.22 23.60
N ILE A 205 -3.48 -33.76 22.91
CA ILE A 205 -4.39 -34.64 22.16
C ILE A 205 -3.88 -34.88 20.72
N ASP A 206 -3.53 -33.82 19.99
CA ASP A 206 -3.09 -33.89 18.59
C ASP A 206 -1.83 -34.75 18.39
N PRO A 207 -0.83 -34.78 19.29
CA PRO A 207 0.30 -35.71 19.17
C PRO A 207 -0.14 -37.17 19.23
N VAL A 208 -1.14 -37.50 20.05
CA VAL A 208 -1.69 -38.87 20.14
C VAL A 208 -2.42 -39.22 18.85
N ILE A 209 -3.25 -38.30 18.35
CA ILE A 209 -3.98 -38.48 17.08
C ILE A 209 -3.00 -38.64 15.90
N THR A 210 -1.97 -37.80 15.84
CA THR A 210 -0.95 -37.81 14.78
C THR A 210 -0.17 -39.11 14.78
N ALA A 211 0.27 -39.58 15.95
CA ALA A 211 0.98 -40.85 16.08
C ALA A 211 0.12 -42.02 15.56
N TYR A 212 -1.17 -42.06 15.92
CA TYR A 212 -2.06 -43.11 15.47
C TYR A 212 -2.37 -43.04 13.96
N SER A 213 -2.47 -41.84 13.38
CA SER A 213 -2.71 -41.69 11.95
C SER A 213 -1.68 -42.43 11.07
N LEU A 214 -0.44 -42.58 11.56
CA LEU A 214 0.64 -43.30 10.89
C LEU A 214 0.46 -44.83 10.95
N GLU A 215 -0.23 -45.32 11.98
CA GLU A 215 -0.48 -46.74 12.26
C GLU A 215 -1.75 -47.29 11.60
N LEU A 216 -2.57 -46.42 11.00
CA LEU A 216 -3.77 -46.82 10.25
C LEU A 216 -3.45 -47.84 9.15
N ASP A 217 -4.37 -48.79 8.92
CA ASP A 217 -4.31 -49.69 7.77
C ASP A 217 -4.50 -48.92 6.45
N ASP A 218 -4.11 -49.53 5.32
CA ASP A 218 -4.13 -48.86 4.01
C ASP A 218 -5.53 -48.37 3.60
N LYS A 219 -6.59 -49.10 3.97
CA LYS A 219 -7.98 -48.71 3.66
C LYS A 219 -8.38 -47.49 4.49
N SER A 220 -8.07 -47.50 5.78
CA SER A 220 -8.34 -46.40 6.70
C SER A 220 -7.50 -45.16 6.35
N LYS A 221 -6.26 -45.33 5.90
CA LYS A 221 -5.41 -44.24 5.37
C LYS A 221 -6.03 -43.60 4.13
N LEU A 222 -6.49 -44.41 3.16
CA LEU A 222 -7.16 -43.90 1.97
C LEU A 222 -8.45 -43.16 2.32
N GLN A 223 -9.24 -43.70 3.26
CA GLN A 223 -10.45 -43.03 3.74
C GLN A 223 -10.15 -41.70 4.43
N LEU A 224 -9.11 -41.64 5.26
CA LEU A 224 -8.67 -40.39 5.90
C LEU A 224 -8.24 -39.36 4.86
N GLN A 225 -7.47 -39.76 3.85
CA GLN A 225 -7.05 -38.88 2.75
C GLN A 225 -8.25 -38.32 1.99
N ASN A 226 -9.23 -39.16 1.66
CA ASN A 226 -10.45 -38.72 0.98
C ASN A 226 -11.26 -37.73 1.84
N LEU A 227 -11.44 -38.01 3.14
CA LEU A 227 -12.15 -37.08 4.03
C LEU A 227 -11.41 -35.75 4.21
N GLN A 228 -10.08 -35.76 4.26
CA GLN A 228 -9.26 -34.54 4.30
C GLN A 228 -9.38 -33.74 2.99
N GLU A 229 -9.44 -34.43 1.85
CA GLU A 229 -9.69 -33.82 0.55
C GLU A 229 -11.08 -33.20 0.48
N ASP A 230 -12.12 -33.93 0.90
CA ASP A 230 -13.50 -33.45 0.95
C ASP A 230 -13.61 -32.20 1.83
N LYS A 231 -12.98 -32.23 3.01
CA LYS A 231 -12.92 -31.08 3.93
C LYS A 231 -12.28 -29.88 3.25
N ARG A 232 -11.14 -30.07 2.57
CA ARG A 232 -10.45 -29.00 1.84
C ARG A 232 -11.30 -28.44 0.71
N GLN A 233 -12.00 -29.29 -0.05
CA GLN A 233 -12.86 -28.87 -1.15
C GLN A 233 -14.07 -28.07 -0.65
N ILE A 234 -14.75 -28.54 0.39
CA ILE A 234 -15.87 -27.80 1.00
C ILE A 234 -15.38 -26.46 1.56
N GLY A 235 -14.24 -26.46 2.27
CA GLY A 235 -13.62 -25.26 2.83
C GLY A 235 -13.23 -24.24 1.76
N SER A 236 -12.58 -24.68 0.69
CA SER A 236 -12.24 -23.84 -0.47
C SER A 236 -13.49 -23.27 -1.15
N ALA A 237 -14.54 -24.09 -1.32
CA ALA A 237 -15.81 -23.64 -1.89
C ALA A 237 -16.52 -22.63 -0.99
N LEU A 238 -16.41 -22.74 0.33
CA LEU A 238 -16.94 -21.75 1.27
C LEU A 238 -16.16 -20.43 1.16
N MET A 239 -14.84 -20.50 1.11
CA MET A 239 -13.99 -19.31 0.98
C MET A 239 -14.08 -18.63 -0.38
N SER A 240 -14.43 -19.38 -1.42
CA SER A 240 -14.72 -18.81 -2.74
C SER A 240 -15.93 -17.87 -2.68
N GLU A 241 -17.00 -18.21 -1.94
CA GLU A 241 -18.15 -17.32 -1.74
C GLU A 241 -17.74 -16.04 -1.00
N VAL A 242 -16.93 -16.17 0.05
CA VAL A 242 -16.39 -15.02 0.79
C VAL A 242 -15.55 -14.14 -0.13
N TYR A 243 -14.67 -14.74 -0.93
CA TYR A 243 -13.82 -14.02 -1.88
C TYR A 243 -14.64 -13.28 -2.94
N ASP A 244 -15.62 -13.94 -3.54
CA ASP A 244 -16.46 -13.35 -4.58
C ASP A 244 -17.29 -12.19 -4.04
N THR A 245 -17.82 -12.30 -2.82
CA THR A 245 -18.53 -11.20 -2.16
C THR A 245 -17.59 -10.03 -1.85
N LEU A 246 -16.38 -10.27 -1.34
CA LEU A 246 -15.38 -9.21 -1.10
C LEU A 246 -15.06 -8.45 -2.39
N ILE A 247 -14.91 -9.17 -3.49
CA ILE A 247 -14.63 -8.59 -4.80
C ILE A 247 -15.85 -7.82 -5.35
N THR A 248 -17.06 -8.35 -5.15
CA THR A 248 -18.31 -7.75 -5.64
C THR A 248 -18.71 -6.49 -4.89
N GLU A 249 -18.52 -6.47 -3.56
CA GLU A 249 -18.84 -5.33 -2.70
C GLU A 249 -17.73 -4.26 -2.67
N SER A 250 -16.60 -4.51 -3.35
CA SER A 250 -15.50 -3.54 -3.44
C SER A 250 -15.98 -2.21 -4.01
N VAL A 251 -15.56 -1.11 -3.38
CA VAL A 251 -15.81 0.25 -3.88
C VAL A 251 -14.98 0.58 -5.11
N VAL A 252 -13.98 -0.25 -5.41
CA VAL A 252 -13.12 -0.17 -6.59
C VAL A 252 -13.62 -1.17 -7.62
N THR A 253 -14.07 -0.64 -8.76
CA THR A 253 -14.52 -1.45 -9.89
C THR A 253 -13.39 -2.23 -10.55
N GLU A 254 -13.73 -3.18 -11.41
CA GLU A 254 -12.75 -3.93 -12.18
C GLU A 254 -11.94 -3.01 -13.10
N GLU A 255 -12.61 -2.08 -13.81
CA GLU A 255 -11.95 -1.14 -14.71
C GLU A 255 -10.99 -0.21 -13.98
N GLU A 256 -11.41 0.30 -12.82
CA GLU A 256 -10.61 1.15 -11.96
C GLU A 256 -9.36 0.43 -11.45
N SER A 257 -9.52 -0.76 -10.87
CA SER A 257 -8.40 -1.55 -10.35
C SER A 257 -7.42 -1.99 -11.44
N GLN A 258 -7.91 -2.36 -12.63
CA GLN A 258 -7.06 -2.67 -13.77
C GLN A 258 -6.28 -1.44 -14.23
N THR A 259 -6.93 -0.27 -14.27
CA THR A 259 -6.26 0.99 -14.62
C THR A 259 -5.18 1.32 -13.59
N TRP A 260 -5.49 1.15 -12.31
CA TRP A 260 -4.57 1.35 -11.20
C TRP A 260 -3.32 0.46 -11.35
N ALA A 261 -3.52 -0.85 -11.52
CA ALA A 261 -2.44 -1.81 -11.68
C ALA A 261 -1.58 -1.57 -12.93
N ARG A 262 -2.17 -1.14 -14.05
CA ARG A 262 -1.43 -0.78 -15.29
C ARG A 262 -0.51 0.42 -15.11
N ASN A 263 -0.87 1.36 -14.23
CA ASN A 263 -0.12 2.58 -14.00
C ASN A 263 1.01 2.43 -12.96
N GLN A 264 1.09 1.29 -12.28
CA GLN A 264 2.19 1.01 -11.36
C GLN A 264 3.50 0.72 -12.08
N GLU A 265 4.60 1.14 -11.46
CA GLU A 265 5.95 1.05 -12.02
C GLU A 265 6.52 -0.36 -11.82
N ILE A 266 6.77 -1.09 -12.91
CA ILE A 266 7.47 -2.38 -12.88
C ILE A 266 8.75 -2.24 -13.72
N SER A 267 9.90 -2.41 -13.09
CA SER A 267 11.18 -2.25 -13.80
C SER A 267 11.38 -3.34 -14.87
N PRO A 268 12.02 -3.05 -16.02
CA PRO A 268 12.31 -4.07 -17.03
C PRO A 268 13.12 -5.26 -16.52
N SER A 269 14.00 -5.03 -15.56
CA SER A 269 14.76 -6.09 -14.88
C SER A 269 13.86 -6.99 -14.03
N ALA A 270 12.85 -6.42 -13.36
CA ALA A 270 11.88 -7.20 -12.58
C ALA A 270 11.01 -8.05 -13.50
N ILE A 271 10.49 -7.48 -14.60
CA ILE A 271 9.74 -8.21 -15.63
C ILE A 271 10.55 -9.41 -16.14
N ALA A 272 11.83 -9.18 -16.49
CA ALA A 272 12.70 -10.24 -16.97
C ALA A 272 12.96 -11.34 -15.93
N ARG A 273 12.91 -11.01 -14.64
CA ARG A 273 13.11 -11.95 -13.53
C ARG A 273 11.83 -12.75 -13.22
N MET A 274 10.68 -12.10 -13.09
CA MET A 274 9.39 -12.79 -12.86
C MET A 274 9.04 -13.73 -14.02
N ARG A 275 9.37 -13.34 -15.27
CA ARG A 275 9.23 -14.24 -16.42
C ARG A 275 10.03 -15.55 -16.27
N LYS A 276 11.15 -15.55 -15.54
CA LYS A 276 11.92 -16.77 -15.27
C LYS A 276 11.29 -17.64 -14.18
N SER A 277 10.56 -17.04 -13.23
CA SER A 277 9.81 -17.76 -12.19
C SER A 277 8.46 -18.27 -12.68
N GLY A 278 8.07 -17.96 -13.93
CA GLY A 278 6.78 -18.35 -14.50
C GLY A 278 5.64 -17.37 -14.21
N TYR A 279 5.94 -16.20 -13.64
CA TYR A 279 4.94 -15.18 -13.31
C TYR A 279 5.05 -13.99 -14.29
N SER A 280 4.16 -13.93 -15.27
CA SER A 280 4.22 -12.92 -16.33
C SER A 280 3.79 -11.53 -15.85
N GLU A 281 4.21 -10.46 -16.53
CA GLU A 281 3.77 -9.09 -16.21
C GLU A 281 2.24 -8.95 -16.25
N ALA A 282 1.58 -9.65 -17.18
CA ALA A 282 0.13 -9.62 -17.28
C ALA A 282 -0.54 -10.24 -16.04
N GLU A 283 -0.02 -11.36 -15.54
CA GLU A 283 -0.52 -12.00 -14.32
C GLU A 283 -0.26 -11.16 -13.09
N VAL A 284 0.94 -10.58 -12.96
CA VAL A 284 1.28 -9.66 -11.87
C VAL A 284 0.30 -8.49 -11.84
N ARG A 285 0.02 -7.86 -12.99
CA ARG A 285 -0.94 -6.74 -13.06
C ARG A 285 -2.37 -7.16 -12.77
N ARG A 286 -2.80 -8.32 -13.24
CA ARG A 286 -4.12 -8.90 -12.90
C ARG A 286 -4.23 -9.11 -11.40
N ASP A 287 -3.22 -9.68 -10.77
CA ASP A 287 -3.26 -10.00 -9.35
C ASP A 287 -3.10 -8.74 -8.49
N MET A 288 -2.33 -7.74 -8.92
CA MET A 288 -2.33 -6.40 -8.32
C MET A 288 -3.72 -5.75 -8.39
N ALA A 289 -4.43 -5.88 -9.51
CA ALA A 289 -5.79 -5.36 -9.64
C ALA A 289 -6.75 -6.05 -8.66
N LEU A 290 -6.66 -7.38 -8.53
CA LEU A 290 -7.41 -8.12 -7.52
C LEU A 290 -7.09 -7.62 -6.11
N TYR A 291 -5.80 -7.42 -5.79
CA TYR A 291 -5.39 -6.88 -4.50
C TYR A 291 -6.01 -5.49 -4.24
N TYR A 292 -5.98 -4.58 -5.23
CA TYR A 292 -6.61 -3.27 -5.09
C TYR A 292 -8.11 -3.36 -4.81
N ARG A 293 -8.84 -4.31 -5.40
CA ARG A 293 -10.25 -4.52 -5.07
C ARG A 293 -10.44 -5.03 -3.66
N LEU A 294 -9.66 -6.05 -3.26
CA LEU A 294 -9.71 -6.62 -1.91
C LEU A 294 -9.49 -5.55 -0.83
N VAL A 295 -8.50 -4.67 -1.01
CA VAL A 295 -8.20 -3.62 -0.02
C VAL A 295 -8.93 -2.31 -0.29
N ASN A 296 -9.94 -2.30 -1.17
CA ASN A 296 -10.71 -1.10 -1.53
C ASN A 296 -9.82 0.09 -1.94
N GLY A 297 -8.72 -0.15 -2.67
CA GLY A 297 -7.85 0.92 -3.16
C GLY A 297 -7.04 1.63 -2.08
N ARG A 298 -6.92 1.07 -0.86
CA ARG A 298 -6.15 1.65 0.25
C ARG A 298 -4.64 1.79 0.00
N LEU A 299 -4.14 1.27 -1.11
CA LEU A 299 -2.72 1.31 -1.46
C LEU A 299 -2.49 2.22 -2.67
N ASP A 300 -1.69 3.27 -2.50
CA ASP A 300 -1.57 4.32 -3.53
C ASP A 300 -0.59 3.97 -4.67
N LYS A 301 0.67 3.78 -4.32
CA LYS A 301 1.79 3.61 -5.25
C LYS A 301 2.52 2.32 -4.94
N VAL A 302 2.86 1.57 -5.96
CA VAL A 302 3.67 0.36 -5.86
C VAL A 302 4.73 0.40 -6.96
N ARG A 303 5.98 0.18 -6.57
CA ARG A 303 7.10 0.03 -7.50
C ARG A 303 7.70 -1.36 -7.36
N ILE A 304 7.67 -2.16 -8.42
CA ILE A 304 8.26 -3.51 -8.43
C ILE A 304 9.65 -3.45 -9.09
N VAL A 305 10.67 -3.83 -8.32
CA VAL A 305 12.08 -3.85 -8.74
C VAL A 305 12.74 -5.19 -8.42
N THR A 306 13.95 -5.40 -8.92
CA THR A 306 14.84 -6.49 -8.49
C THR A 306 16.23 -5.91 -8.20
N THR A 307 16.79 -6.20 -7.03
CA THR A 307 18.19 -5.93 -6.68
C THR A 307 19.08 -7.16 -6.86
N GLY A 308 18.48 -8.34 -7.05
CA GLY A 308 19.22 -9.60 -7.07
C GLY A 308 19.02 -10.45 -5.81
N SER A 309 18.22 -9.98 -4.85
CA SER A 309 17.93 -10.67 -3.59
C SER A 309 17.40 -12.10 -3.79
N ARG A 310 17.61 -12.94 -2.78
CA ARG A 310 17.03 -14.29 -2.66
C ARG A 310 15.73 -14.33 -1.85
N ARG A 311 15.34 -13.19 -1.28
CA ARG A 311 14.09 -13.02 -0.54
C ARG A 311 13.44 -11.72 -0.97
N ALA A 312 12.15 -11.78 -1.26
CA ALA A 312 11.37 -10.59 -1.52
C ALA A 312 11.35 -9.69 -0.28
N SER A 313 11.17 -8.37 -0.50
CA SER A 313 11.00 -7.42 0.60
C SER A 313 10.31 -6.13 0.18
N ALA A 314 9.51 -5.59 1.09
CA ALA A 314 8.87 -4.29 0.96
C ALA A 314 9.72 -3.18 1.59
N ILE A 315 9.85 -2.07 0.85
CA ILE A 315 10.53 -0.85 1.27
C ILE A 315 9.49 0.25 1.37
N ILE A 316 8.87 0.36 2.54
CA ILE A 316 7.73 1.23 2.86
C ILE A 316 7.96 2.68 2.40
N ASN A 317 9.09 3.29 2.77
CA ASN A 317 9.38 4.71 2.48
C ASN A 317 9.39 5.06 0.99
N THR A 318 9.60 4.07 0.12
CA THR A 318 9.63 4.27 -1.34
C THR A 318 8.53 3.50 -2.06
N ALA A 319 7.58 2.94 -1.30
CA ALA A 319 6.50 2.09 -1.76
C ALA A 319 6.97 1.03 -2.77
N THR A 320 8.09 0.38 -2.46
CA THR A 320 8.80 -0.50 -3.39
C THR A 320 8.75 -1.95 -2.92
N VAL A 321 8.47 -2.86 -3.84
CA VAL A 321 8.65 -4.30 -3.66
C VAL A 321 9.90 -4.73 -4.42
N ASP A 322 10.89 -5.25 -3.72
CA ASP A 322 12.05 -5.91 -4.30
C ASP A 322 11.79 -7.41 -4.39
N ILE A 323 11.78 -7.97 -5.58
CA ILE A 323 11.39 -9.37 -5.82
C ILE A 323 12.57 -10.34 -5.70
N ASP A 324 12.27 -11.59 -5.35
CA ASP A 324 13.22 -12.71 -5.39
C ASP A 324 13.12 -13.53 -6.69
N ASP A 325 13.72 -14.72 -6.70
CA ASP A 325 13.74 -15.66 -7.82
C ASP A 325 12.49 -16.53 -7.97
N ASN A 326 11.61 -16.57 -6.96
CA ASN A 326 10.40 -17.41 -6.95
C ASN A 326 9.13 -16.58 -6.71
N PHE A 327 9.15 -15.30 -7.08
CA PHE A 327 8.06 -14.37 -6.87
C PHE A 327 6.77 -14.84 -7.56
N ASP A 328 5.69 -14.94 -6.79
CA ASP A 328 4.36 -15.38 -7.22
C ASP A 328 3.25 -14.46 -6.66
N LYS A 329 1.98 -14.82 -6.89
CA LYS A 329 0.80 -14.09 -6.39
C LYS A 329 0.79 -13.95 -4.86
N ARG A 330 1.18 -15.01 -4.15
CA ARG A 330 1.17 -15.03 -2.68
C ARG A 330 2.24 -14.07 -2.14
N THR A 331 3.46 -14.13 -2.67
CA THR A 331 4.53 -13.19 -2.32
C THR A 331 4.16 -11.76 -2.69
N LEU A 332 3.54 -11.54 -3.84
CA LEU A 332 3.03 -10.21 -4.22
C LEU A 332 2.08 -9.64 -3.17
N PHE A 333 1.09 -10.43 -2.73
CA PHE A 333 0.12 -10.01 -1.72
C PHE A 333 0.78 -9.75 -0.37
N HIS A 334 1.74 -10.59 0.03
CA HIS A 334 2.52 -10.41 1.25
C HIS A 334 3.27 -9.06 1.25
N GLU A 335 4.03 -8.77 0.18
CA GLU A 335 4.83 -7.55 0.09
C GLU A 335 3.97 -6.29 -0.08
N MET A 336 2.87 -6.36 -0.83
CA MET A 336 1.93 -5.25 -0.94
C MET A 336 1.24 -4.94 0.40
N SER A 337 0.98 -5.95 1.22
CA SER A 337 0.40 -5.76 2.56
C SER A 337 1.37 -5.11 3.54
N HIS A 338 2.69 -5.33 3.41
CA HIS A 338 3.66 -4.50 4.14
C HIS A 338 3.60 -3.03 3.74
N LEU A 339 3.32 -2.73 2.46
CA LEU A 339 3.11 -1.35 2.03
C LEU A 339 1.79 -0.79 2.59
N LEU A 340 0.75 -1.63 2.71
CA LEU A 340 -0.52 -1.25 3.34
C LEU A 340 -0.34 -0.90 4.82
N GLU A 341 0.54 -1.60 5.55
CA GLU A 341 0.88 -1.28 6.96
C GLU A 341 1.58 0.08 7.14
N SER A 342 1.93 0.79 6.06
CA SER A 342 2.32 2.21 6.16
C SER A 342 1.17 3.11 6.61
N ASP A 343 -0.06 2.63 6.46
CA ASP A 343 -1.26 3.21 7.04
C ASP A 343 -1.23 3.03 8.58
N GLN A 344 -1.23 4.15 9.30
CA GLN A 344 -1.17 4.16 10.77
C GLN A 344 -2.33 3.40 11.42
N SER A 345 -3.54 3.39 10.85
CA SER A 345 -4.66 2.64 11.44
C SER A 345 -4.46 1.13 11.31
N VAL A 346 -3.92 0.68 10.18
CA VAL A 346 -3.54 -0.73 9.97
C VAL A 346 -2.44 -1.12 10.94
N LYS A 347 -1.39 -0.32 11.02
CA LYS A 347 -0.27 -0.56 11.92
C LYS A 347 -0.71 -0.68 13.38
N LEU A 348 -1.52 0.27 13.87
CA LEU A 348 -1.99 0.27 15.26
C LEU A 348 -2.88 -0.94 15.56
N ALA A 349 -3.85 -1.25 14.70
CA ALA A 349 -4.71 -2.42 14.90
C ALA A 349 -3.91 -3.74 14.90
N ASN A 350 -2.91 -3.87 14.03
CA ASN A 350 -2.05 -5.06 13.97
C ASN A 350 -1.15 -5.20 15.20
N GLN A 351 -0.57 -4.09 15.68
CA GLN A 351 0.19 -4.08 16.94
C GLN A 351 -0.68 -4.50 18.11
N LYS A 352 -1.92 -4.00 18.15
CA LYS A 352 -2.88 -4.30 19.19
C LYS A 352 -3.34 -5.76 19.17
N PHE A 353 -3.56 -6.31 17.97
CA PHE A 353 -3.83 -7.75 17.78
C PHE A 353 -2.72 -8.62 18.39
N ILE A 354 -1.45 -8.31 18.12
CA ILE A 354 -0.32 -9.04 18.73
C ILE A 354 -0.31 -8.85 20.25
N SER A 355 -0.48 -7.63 20.75
CA SER A 355 -0.38 -7.38 22.20
C SER A 355 -1.48 -8.07 23.01
N ASN A 356 -2.70 -8.15 22.47
CA ASN A 356 -3.83 -8.80 23.15
C ASN A 356 -3.64 -10.32 23.24
N ARG A 357 -2.85 -10.91 22.33
CA ARG A 357 -2.61 -12.36 22.28
C ARG A 357 -1.24 -12.79 22.78
N ALA A 358 -0.38 -11.85 23.16
CA ALA A 358 0.97 -12.14 23.61
C ALA A 358 0.96 -12.97 24.91
N SER A 359 1.22 -14.28 24.81
CA SER A 359 1.09 -15.21 25.93
C SER A 359 2.42 -15.68 26.54
N GLY A 360 3.58 -15.14 26.12
CA GLY A 360 4.88 -15.58 26.62
C GLY A 360 6.08 -14.65 26.35
N THR A 361 7.27 -15.07 26.81
CA THR A 361 8.52 -14.34 26.57
C THR A 361 9.00 -14.52 25.13
N PRO A 362 9.56 -13.47 24.49
CA PRO A 362 10.07 -13.57 23.12
C PRO A 362 11.08 -14.71 22.95
N LYS A 363 10.91 -15.52 21.90
CA LYS A 363 11.80 -16.64 21.54
C LYS A 363 12.32 -16.46 20.12
N ARG A 364 13.40 -17.18 19.78
CA ARG A 364 13.90 -17.18 18.40
C ARG A 364 12.91 -17.86 17.48
N LEU A 365 12.71 -17.25 16.32
CA LEU A 365 11.80 -17.77 15.32
C LEU A 365 12.25 -19.13 14.78
N SER A 366 13.56 -19.35 14.67
CA SER A 366 14.13 -20.65 14.30
C SER A 366 13.79 -21.76 15.30
N GLU A 367 13.67 -21.44 16.59
CA GLU A 367 13.29 -22.38 17.65
C GLU A 367 11.78 -22.67 17.60
N LEU A 368 10.97 -21.64 17.38
CA LEU A 368 9.50 -21.77 17.32
C LEU A 368 9.03 -22.52 16.07
N THR A 369 9.73 -22.38 14.96
CA THR A 369 9.34 -22.96 13.66
C THR A 369 10.15 -24.20 13.28
N ASN A 370 11.17 -24.55 14.06
CA ASN A 370 12.19 -25.53 13.71
C ASN A 370 12.82 -25.31 12.31
N ASN A 371 12.88 -24.04 11.87
CA ASN A 371 13.39 -23.65 10.57
C ASN A 371 14.69 -22.85 10.72
N SER A 372 15.81 -23.48 10.38
CA SER A 372 17.15 -22.89 10.47
C SER A 372 17.44 -21.79 9.43
N SER A 373 16.51 -21.53 8.50
CA SER A 373 16.64 -20.42 7.54
C SER A 373 16.31 -19.05 8.13
N TYR A 374 15.74 -19.00 9.34
CA TYR A 374 15.61 -17.77 10.11
C TYR A 374 16.93 -17.43 10.80
N LYS A 375 17.24 -16.13 10.86
CA LYS A 375 18.46 -15.64 11.51
C LYS A 375 18.31 -15.65 13.02
N ASN A 376 19.45 -15.66 13.72
CA ASN A 376 19.51 -15.73 15.18
C ASN A 376 18.96 -14.48 15.90
N ASP A 377 18.82 -13.37 15.19
CA ASP A 377 18.24 -12.10 15.63
C ASP A 377 16.75 -11.97 15.30
N GLU A 378 16.16 -12.92 14.57
CA GLU A 378 14.72 -12.96 14.33
C GLU A 378 14.01 -13.56 15.55
N ILE A 379 13.39 -12.69 16.35
CA ILE A 379 12.63 -13.06 17.55
C ILE A 379 11.14 -12.83 17.34
N ALA A 380 10.32 -13.67 17.96
CA ALA A 380 8.86 -13.59 17.93
C ALA A 380 8.26 -13.86 19.32
N ILE A 381 7.12 -13.24 19.59
CA ILE A 381 6.30 -13.55 20.77
C ILE A 381 5.60 -14.90 20.50
N PRO A 382 5.80 -15.93 21.34
CA PRO A 382 5.08 -17.19 21.20
C PRO A 382 3.60 -16.99 21.49
N ASP A 383 2.75 -17.51 20.60
CA ASP A 383 1.29 -17.57 20.79
C ASP A 383 0.65 -18.61 19.83
N ASN A 384 -0.68 -18.75 19.87
CA ASN A 384 -1.55 -19.53 18.97
C ASN A 384 -1.80 -18.85 17.61
N PHE A 385 -0.92 -17.96 17.14
CA PHE A 385 -1.04 -17.41 15.78
C PHE A 385 -1.03 -18.52 14.73
N TYR A 386 -1.73 -18.31 13.59
CA TYR A 386 -1.62 -19.17 12.40
C TYR A 386 -0.18 -19.56 12.02
N SER A 387 0.76 -18.64 12.24
CA SER A 387 2.20 -18.91 12.09
C SER A 387 2.96 -18.15 13.18
N PRO A 388 4.00 -18.75 13.80
CA PRO A 388 4.89 -18.02 14.72
C PRO A 388 5.50 -16.76 14.12
N TYR A 389 5.57 -16.66 12.79
CA TYR A 389 6.05 -15.47 12.09
C TYR A 389 5.18 -14.24 12.32
N VAL A 390 3.86 -14.41 12.56
CA VAL A 390 2.93 -13.31 12.83
C VAL A 390 3.35 -12.50 14.06
N GLY A 391 3.84 -13.19 15.10
CA GLY A 391 4.32 -12.58 16.35
C GLY A 391 5.73 -12.00 16.27
N LYS A 392 6.34 -11.88 15.09
CA LYS A 392 7.71 -11.36 14.93
C LYS A 392 7.82 -9.91 15.42
N ILE A 393 8.86 -9.63 16.18
CA ILE A 393 9.11 -8.32 16.76
C ILE A 393 10.11 -7.56 15.88
N TYR A 394 9.74 -6.35 15.48
CA TYR A 394 10.62 -5.40 14.80
C TYR A 394 10.84 -4.16 15.65
N GLU A 395 12.09 -3.67 15.73
CA GLU A 395 12.40 -2.41 16.42
C GLU A 395 11.67 -1.20 15.83
N SER A 396 11.32 -1.25 14.54
CA SER A 396 10.53 -0.22 13.84
C SER A 396 9.05 -0.19 14.24
N GLY A 397 8.60 -1.19 15.00
CA GLY A 397 7.20 -1.45 15.29
C GLY A 397 6.39 -1.92 14.07
N ALA A 398 7.02 -2.30 12.96
CA ALA A 398 6.33 -3.01 11.87
C ALA A 398 5.83 -4.38 12.36
N THR A 399 4.84 -4.95 11.69
CA THR A 399 4.24 -6.24 12.07
C THR A 399 4.20 -7.22 10.88
N GLU A 400 3.82 -8.46 11.15
CA GLU A 400 3.57 -9.47 10.11
C GLU A 400 2.08 -9.81 9.98
N VAL A 401 1.19 -9.09 10.67
CA VAL A 401 -0.22 -9.45 10.77
C VAL A 401 -0.92 -9.27 9.42
N ALA A 402 -0.88 -8.08 8.82
CA ALA A 402 -1.53 -7.87 7.53
C ALA A 402 -0.82 -8.61 6.39
N SER A 403 0.52 -8.70 6.42
CA SER A 403 1.30 -9.42 5.41
C SER A 403 1.00 -10.92 5.41
N MET A 404 0.95 -11.56 6.59
CA MET A 404 0.68 -13.00 6.70
C MET A 404 -0.80 -13.37 6.61
N GLY A 405 -1.70 -12.46 6.97
CA GLY A 405 -3.15 -12.64 6.84
C GLY A 405 -3.63 -12.44 5.41
N ILE A 406 -3.39 -11.25 4.82
CA ILE A 406 -3.90 -10.91 3.49
C ILE A 406 -3.25 -11.78 2.40
N GLN A 407 -2.01 -12.28 2.57
CA GLN A 407 -1.44 -13.21 1.58
C GLN A 407 -2.29 -14.48 1.40
N GLN A 408 -3.07 -14.88 2.41
CA GLN A 408 -3.90 -16.08 2.34
C GLN A 408 -5.06 -15.87 1.37
N PHE A 409 -5.48 -14.63 1.13
CA PHE A 409 -6.45 -14.25 0.10
C PHE A 409 -5.87 -14.36 -1.33
N SER A 410 -4.68 -14.93 -1.50
CA SER A 410 -4.17 -15.33 -2.82
C SER A 410 -4.92 -16.52 -3.42
N SER A 411 -5.53 -17.38 -2.60
CA SER A 411 -6.36 -18.53 -3.03
C SER A 411 -7.41 -18.91 -1.99
N PRO A 412 -8.59 -19.42 -2.39
CA PRO A 412 -9.61 -19.89 -1.44
C PRO A 412 -9.12 -21.01 -0.51
N GLU A 413 -8.23 -21.89 -0.97
CA GLU A 413 -7.62 -22.93 -0.14
C GLU A 413 -6.78 -22.35 0.99
N SER A 414 -6.00 -21.30 0.69
CA SER A 414 -5.16 -20.64 1.70
C SER A 414 -6.01 -19.80 2.66
N MET A 415 -7.08 -19.16 2.17
CA MET A 415 -8.09 -18.52 3.02
C MET A 415 -8.70 -19.51 4.00
N TYR A 416 -9.05 -20.71 3.54
CA TYR A 416 -9.64 -21.73 4.39
C TYR A 416 -8.66 -22.21 5.44
N ALA A 417 -7.39 -22.40 5.06
CA ALA A 417 -6.33 -22.75 6.00
C ALA A 417 -6.18 -21.70 7.11
N LEU A 418 -6.27 -20.40 6.79
CA LEU A 418 -6.27 -19.33 7.79
C LEU A 418 -7.52 -19.37 8.67
N TYR A 419 -8.71 -19.43 8.06
CA TYR A 419 -9.99 -19.47 8.77
C TYR A 419 -10.07 -20.64 9.76
N GLU A 420 -9.65 -21.84 9.34
CA GLU A 420 -9.66 -23.04 10.17
C GLU A 420 -8.69 -22.93 11.35
N SER A 421 -7.53 -22.29 11.15
CA SER A 421 -6.46 -22.22 12.14
C SER A 421 -6.53 -21.04 13.10
N ASP A 422 -7.10 -19.92 12.66
CA ASP A 422 -7.07 -18.63 13.32
C ASP A 422 -8.22 -17.74 12.80
N GLU A 423 -9.44 -18.12 13.17
CA GLU A 423 -10.68 -17.45 12.75
C GLU A 423 -10.68 -15.97 13.16
N GLU A 424 -10.10 -15.62 14.31
CA GLU A 424 -9.97 -14.22 14.74
C GLU A 424 -9.11 -13.42 13.76
N MET A 425 -7.92 -13.93 13.40
CA MET A 425 -7.07 -13.27 12.41
C MET A 425 -7.76 -13.17 11.04
N PHE A 426 -8.44 -14.24 10.60
CA PHE A 426 -9.21 -14.22 9.36
C PHE A 426 -10.28 -13.12 9.37
N THR A 427 -11.04 -13.05 10.46
CA THR A 427 -12.11 -12.06 10.66
C THR A 427 -11.56 -10.65 10.71
N LEU A 428 -10.43 -10.43 11.38
CA LEU A 428 -9.72 -9.14 11.38
C LEU A 428 -9.30 -8.72 9.97
N MET A 429 -8.80 -9.65 9.14
CA MET A 429 -8.42 -9.33 7.76
C MET A 429 -9.63 -8.92 6.91
N VAL A 430 -10.73 -9.67 7.02
CA VAL A 430 -12.02 -9.33 6.36
C VAL A 430 -12.52 -7.97 6.83
N GLY A 431 -12.47 -7.72 8.14
CA GLY A 431 -12.80 -6.45 8.76
C GLY A 431 -11.94 -5.29 8.28
N MET A 432 -10.64 -5.49 8.13
CA MET A 432 -9.71 -4.49 7.60
C MET A 432 -10.00 -4.16 6.13
N MET A 433 -10.39 -5.16 5.34
CA MET A 433 -10.75 -5.00 3.93
C MET A 433 -12.10 -4.32 3.75
N THR A 434 -13.10 -4.64 4.57
CA THR A 434 -14.50 -4.18 4.42
C THR A 434 -14.87 -2.98 5.28
N GLY A 435 -14.19 -2.78 6.42
CA GLY A 435 -14.41 -1.72 7.40
C GLY A 435 -13.83 -0.38 6.99
N VAL A 436 -13.98 -0.01 5.71
CA VAL A 436 -13.56 1.26 5.14
C VAL A 436 -14.70 2.26 5.28
N SER A 437 -14.45 3.40 5.93
CA SER A 437 -15.47 4.42 6.14
C SER A 437 -15.79 5.18 4.84
N HIS A 438 -16.97 5.78 4.75
CA HIS A 438 -17.36 6.59 3.58
C HIS A 438 -16.33 7.69 3.26
N SER A 439 -15.75 8.34 4.27
CA SER A 439 -14.72 9.36 4.05
C SER A 439 -13.42 8.79 3.47
N GLN A 440 -13.04 7.58 3.88
CA GLN A 440 -11.90 6.85 3.30
C GLN A 440 -12.18 6.44 1.86
N VAL A 441 -13.39 5.99 1.55
CA VAL A 441 -13.83 5.64 0.18
C VAL A 441 -13.72 6.86 -0.75
N GLU A 442 -14.29 8.00 -0.35
CA GLU A 442 -14.22 9.21 -1.18
C GLU A 442 -12.78 9.68 -1.41
N ARG A 443 -11.92 9.55 -0.39
CA ARG A 443 -10.50 9.84 -0.52
C ARG A 443 -9.81 8.91 -1.53
N GLN A 444 -10.09 7.60 -1.48
CA GLN A 444 -9.52 6.64 -2.41
C GLN A 444 -9.94 6.91 -3.85
N LYS A 445 -11.22 7.23 -4.07
CA LYS A 445 -11.74 7.62 -5.39
C LYS A 445 -11.04 8.87 -5.91
N ALA A 446 -10.90 9.91 -5.09
CA ALA A 446 -10.20 11.14 -5.50
C ALA A 446 -8.72 10.89 -5.84
N LEU A 447 -8.03 10.04 -5.07
CA LEU A 447 -6.64 9.66 -5.36
C LEU A 447 -6.54 8.88 -6.67
N LEU A 448 -7.44 7.91 -6.89
CA LEU A 448 -7.52 7.15 -8.12
C LEU A 448 -7.79 8.07 -9.32
N GLU A 449 -8.80 8.93 -9.25
CA GLU A 449 -9.14 9.89 -10.30
C GLU A 449 -7.93 10.75 -10.66
N LYS A 450 -7.21 11.28 -9.66
CA LYS A 450 -5.98 12.05 -9.88
C LYS A 450 -4.90 11.23 -10.58
N GLN A 451 -4.72 9.95 -10.23
CA GLN A 451 -3.76 9.06 -10.86
C GLN A 451 -4.15 8.72 -12.30
N VAL A 452 -5.41 8.37 -12.55
CA VAL A 452 -5.95 8.09 -13.90
C VAL A 452 -5.81 9.31 -14.79
N HIS A 453 -6.19 10.48 -14.28
CA HIS A 453 -6.05 11.75 -14.97
C HIS A 453 -4.58 12.04 -15.35
N SER A 454 -3.65 11.80 -14.42
CA SER A 454 -2.20 11.97 -14.64
C SER A 454 -1.62 10.94 -15.63
N ALA A 455 -2.12 9.72 -15.63
CA ALA A 455 -1.73 8.68 -16.58
C ALA A 455 -2.22 9.00 -18.01
N ASN A 456 -3.47 9.46 -18.14
CA ASN A 456 -4.04 9.93 -19.41
C ASN A 456 -3.21 11.09 -19.96
N PHE A 457 -2.88 12.07 -19.12
CA PHE A 457 -1.99 13.18 -19.48
C PHE A 457 -0.66 12.67 -20.04
N SER A 458 0.01 11.77 -19.30
CA SER A 458 1.30 11.21 -19.73
C SER A 458 1.21 10.48 -21.08
N SER A 459 0.12 9.76 -21.33
CA SER A 459 -0.17 9.11 -22.63
C SER A 459 -0.36 10.13 -23.75
N SER A 460 -1.19 11.15 -23.52
CA SER A 460 -1.46 12.22 -24.48
C SER A 460 -0.20 13.02 -24.81
N VAL A 461 0.59 13.39 -23.79
CA VAL A 461 1.87 14.09 -23.95
C VAL A 461 2.85 13.26 -24.76
N ARG A 462 2.95 11.94 -24.51
CA ARG A 462 3.78 11.04 -25.34
C ARG A 462 3.39 11.05 -26.82
N LYS A 463 2.10 11.19 -27.14
CA LYS A 463 1.63 11.31 -28.53
C LYS A 463 2.04 12.66 -29.12
N VAL A 464 1.85 13.75 -28.38
CA VAL A 464 2.19 15.12 -28.83
C VAL A 464 3.69 15.29 -29.05
N ILE A 465 4.52 14.85 -28.09
CA ILE A 465 5.99 14.96 -28.15
C ILE A 465 6.58 14.43 -29.47
N ARG A 466 5.98 13.38 -30.06
CA ARG A 466 6.42 12.77 -31.32
C ARG A 466 6.22 13.69 -32.53
N HIS A 467 5.30 14.64 -32.45
CA HIS A 467 4.92 15.55 -33.53
C HIS A 467 5.50 16.96 -33.34
N LEU A 468 6.18 17.23 -32.22
CA LEU A 468 6.81 18.52 -31.99
C LEU A 468 8.02 18.72 -32.92
N SER A 469 8.28 19.98 -33.27
CA SER A 469 9.34 20.37 -34.20
C SER A 469 10.73 20.37 -33.56
N TRP A 470 11.17 19.20 -33.08
CA TRP A 470 12.48 19.02 -32.47
C TRP A 470 13.60 19.27 -33.48
N GLN A 471 14.61 20.03 -33.06
CA GLN A 471 15.87 20.15 -33.78
C GLN A 471 16.89 19.21 -33.18
N ASP A 472 17.20 18.13 -33.90
CA ASP A 472 18.20 17.17 -33.50
C ASP A 472 19.60 17.69 -33.85
N GLY A 473 20.55 17.53 -32.93
CA GLY A 473 21.92 18.01 -33.11
C GLY A 473 22.93 17.21 -32.30
N HIS A 474 24.15 17.74 -32.24
CA HIS A 474 25.26 17.11 -31.53
C HIS A 474 25.95 18.09 -30.57
N ARG A 475 26.43 17.57 -29.43
CA ARG A 475 27.15 18.33 -28.40
C ARG A 475 28.55 18.78 -28.85
N LEU A 476 29.07 18.24 -29.96
CA LEU A 476 30.32 18.69 -30.56
C LEU A 476 30.07 19.94 -31.40
N LYS A 477 31.02 20.88 -31.37
CA LYS A 477 30.88 22.23 -31.96
C LYS A 477 30.69 22.26 -33.49
N SER A 478 30.81 21.12 -34.19
CA SER A 478 30.54 21.02 -35.64
C SER A 478 30.35 19.57 -36.11
N ASP A 479 29.62 19.38 -37.22
CA ASP A 479 29.45 18.09 -37.89
C ASP A 479 30.79 17.49 -38.34
N LYS A 480 31.75 18.35 -38.70
CA LYS A 480 33.12 17.94 -39.04
C LYS A 480 33.83 17.30 -37.84
N ALA A 481 33.73 17.90 -36.65
CA ALA A 481 34.30 17.34 -35.42
C ALA A 481 33.63 16.01 -35.01
N TRP A 482 32.36 15.83 -35.36
CA TRP A 482 31.65 14.56 -35.20
C TRP A 482 32.12 13.48 -36.19
N GLN A 483 32.25 13.81 -37.48
CA GLN A 483 32.75 12.87 -38.51
C GLN A 483 34.21 12.44 -38.26
N GLU A 484 35.06 13.36 -37.79
CA GLU A 484 36.43 13.07 -37.37
C GLU A 484 36.48 12.15 -36.13
N ALA A 485 35.52 12.31 -35.21
CA ALA A 485 35.40 11.45 -34.04
C ALA A 485 34.95 10.02 -34.39
N LEU A 486 34.21 9.83 -35.49
CA LEU A 486 33.78 8.51 -35.99
C LEU A 486 34.88 7.78 -36.78
N SER A 487 35.78 8.52 -37.43
CA SER A 487 36.79 7.98 -38.36
C SER A 487 38.21 7.85 -37.77
N GLY A 488 38.53 8.50 -36.64
CA GLY A 488 39.87 8.47 -36.03
C GLY A 488 40.22 7.25 -35.14
N LYS A 489 41.49 7.18 -34.68
CA LYS A 489 42.07 6.13 -33.78
C LYS A 489 41.38 5.96 -32.40
N GLY A 490 40.29 6.68 -32.13
CA GLY A 490 39.51 6.66 -30.89
C GLY A 490 38.19 5.87 -30.98
N LYS A 491 38.09 4.86 -31.85
CA LYS A 491 36.89 4.00 -31.99
C LYS A 491 36.39 3.41 -30.67
N THR A 492 37.29 3.13 -29.72
CA THR A 492 36.95 2.68 -28.35
C THR A 492 36.27 3.76 -27.50
N ASN A 493 36.49 5.05 -27.78
CA ASN A 493 35.78 6.18 -27.17
C ASN A 493 34.49 6.58 -27.91
N ALA A 494 34.21 6.01 -29.10
CA ALA A 494 32.95 6.24 -29.80
C ALA A 494 31.74 5.80 -28.96
N HIS A 495 31.90 4.78 -28.11
CA HIS A 495 30.85 4.34 -27.18
C HIS A 495 30.55 5.36 -26.06
N ASN A 496 31.53 6.18 -25.65
CA ASN A 496 31.31 7.32 -24.75
C ASN A 496 30.80 8.56 -25.51
N LYS A 497 31.02 8.64 -26.82
CA LYS A 497 30.53 9.70 -27.72
C LYS A 497 29.17 9.39 -28.37
N LYS A 498 28.65 8.16 -28.27
CA LYS A 498 27.26 7.77 -28.61
C LYS A 498 26.22 8.57 -27.80
N TRP A 499 26.66 9.21 -26.72
CA TRP A 499 25.90 10.11 -25.83
C TRP A 499 26.02 11.59 -26.20
N ALA A 500 26.39 11.92 -27.44
CA ALA A 500 26.60 13.29 -27.87
C ALA A 500 25.39 13.89 -28.61
N TRP A 501 24.23 13.20 -28.69
CA TRP A 501 23.05 13.80 -29.30
C TRP A 501 22.45 14.87 -28.38
N THR A 502 21.92 15.92 -28.98
CA THR A 502 21.10 16.93 -28.32
C THR A 502 19.77 17.02 -29.06
N ARG A 503 18.68 17.33 -28.37
CA ARG A 503 17.42 17.71 -29.01
C ARG A 503 16.98 19.05 -28.47
N THR A 504 16.73 20.00 -29.35
CA THR A 504 16.30 21.34 -28.98
C THR A 504 14.84 21.53 -29.32
N LEU A 505 14.09 22.12 -28.40
CA LEU A 505 12.74 22.61 -28.63
C LEU A 505 12.61 23.96 -27.94
N GLY A 506 12.39 25.01 -28.73
CA GLY A 506 12.36 26.39 -28.23
C GLY A 506 13.64 26.74 -27.45
N THR A 507 13.49 27.13 -26.19
CA THR A 507 14.59 27.51 -25.31
C THR A 507 15.23 26.32 -24.58
N CYS A 508 14.70 25.10 -24.77
CA CYS A 508 15.17 23.92 -24.07
C CYS A 508 16.09 23.03 -24.92
N VAL A 509 17.19 22.56 -24.33
CA VAL A 509 18.11 21.60 -24.94
C VAL A 509 18.19 20.33 -24.07
N LEU A 510 17.66 19.23 -24.60
CA LEU A 510 17.73 17.89 -24.02
C LEU A 510 19.04 17.19 -24.42
N TYR A 511 19.68 16.51 -23.47
CA TYR A 511 20.84 15.68 -23.74
C TYR A 511 20.96 14.50 -22.76
N PRO A 512 21.54 13.38 -23.17
CA PRO A 512 21.89 12.30 -22.26
C PRO A 512 23.06 12.70 -21.34
N ALA A 513 22.94 12.38 -20.05
CA ALA A 513 23.99 12.57 -19.04
C ALA A 513 24.25 11.28 -18.24
N LYS A 514 25.41 11.19 -17.57
CA LYS A 514 25.73 10.07 -16.66
C LYS A 514 25.78 10.57 -15.23
N ALA A 515 25.07 9.89 -14.33
CA ALA A 515 25.18 10.17 -12.91
C ALA A 515 26.56 9.70 -12.39
N PRO A 516 27.33 10.55 -11.68
CA PRO A 516 28.58 10.12 -11.05
C PRO A 516 28.29 8.95 -10.10
N LYS A 517 29.01 7.84 -10.24
CA LYS A 517 28.89 6.58 -9.46
C LYS A 517 27.71 5.64 -9.79
N GLN A 518 26.77 6.01 -10.66
CA GLN A 518 25.69 5.09 -11.07
C GLN A 518 25.86 4.69 -12.54
N ARG A 519 25.81 3.38 -12.85
CA ARG A 519 25.85 2.85 -14.24
C ARG A 519 24.59 3.17 -15.06
N LYS A 520 23.65 3.97 -14.53
CA LYS A 520 22.37 4.30 -15.16
C LYS A 520 22.47 5.63 -15.93
N GLN A 521 21.90 5.61 -17.13
CA GLN A 521 21.74 6.78 -17.98
C GLN A 521 20.70 7.72 -17.35
N ILE A 522 20.99 9.03 -17.30
CA ILE A 522 20.05 10.09 -16.91
C ILE A 522 19.91 11.10 -18.06
N TYR A 523 19.00 12.05 -17.95
CA TYR A 523 18.73 13.04 -19.00
C TYR A 523 18.84 14.44 -18.42
N GLY A 524 19.68 15.28 -19.02
CA GLY A 524 19.82 16.69 -18.68
C GLY A 524 19.00 17.56 -19.62
N VAL A 525 18.38 18.60 -19.08
CA VAL A 525 17.76 19.68 -19.87
C VAL A 525 18.40 20.98 -19.47
N THR A 526 18.91 21.71 -20.45
CA THR A 526 19.35 23.10 -20.28
C THR A 526 18.26 24.02 -20.80
N VAL A 527 17.78 24.92 -19.95
CA VAL A 527 16.90 26.02 -20.33
C VAL A 527 17.79 27.23 -20.61
N ILE A 528 17.78 27.68 -21.86
CA ILE A 528 18.54 28.83 -22.34
C ILE A 528 17.78 30.09 -21.95
N ASP A 529 18.42 30.96 -21.17
CA ASP A 529 17.89 32.25 -20.77
C ASP A 529 18.79 33.35 -21.38
N THR A 530 18.21 34.30 -22.11
CA THR A 530 18.97 35.37 -22.77
C THR A 530 19.44 36.46 -21.80
N GLU A 531 18.88 36.52 -20.60
CA GLU A 531 19.14 37.58 -19.61
C GLU A 531 19.78 37.06 -18.30
N LYS A 532 19.73 35.74 -18.04
CA LYS A 532 20.28 35.09 -16.83
C LYS A 532 21.16 33.89 -17.17
N GLU A 533 21.79 33.30 -16.16
CA GLU A 533 22.53 32.04 -16.33
C GLU A 533 21.59 30.88 -16.70
N ASP A 534 22.00 30.09 -17.68
CA ASP A 534 21.36 28.85 -18.09
C ASP A 534 21.03 27.94 -16.90
N LYS A 535 19.76 27.56 -16.77
CA LYS A 535 19.33 26.61 -15.75
C LYS A 535 19.43 25.18 -16.25
N ARG A 536 19.88 24.26 -15.39
CA ARG A 536 20.00 22.83 -15.71
C ARG A 536 19.12 21.98 -14.80
N HIS A 537 18.36 21.11 -15.43
CA HIS A 537 17.50 20.12 -14.76
C HIS A 537 17.95 18.71 -15.14
N PHE A 538 17.83 17.76 -14.22
CA PHE A 538 18.20 16.37 -14.44
C PHE A 538 17.05 15.42 -14.13
N PHE A 539 16.83 14.47 -15.02
CA PHE A 539 15.71 13.53 -15.00
C PHE A 539 16.22 12.10 -15.07
N ARG A 540 15.48 11.18 -14.44
CA ARG A 540 15.81 9.75 -14.46
C ARG A 540 15.42 9.10 -15.78
N GLU A 541 14.32 9.57 -16.36
CA GLU A 541 13.75 9.03 -17.60
C GLU A 541 13.71 10.09 -18.69
N LYS A 542 13.83 9.64 -19.95
CA LYS A 542 13.73 10.50 -21.12
C LYS A 542 12.35 11.17 -21.20
N GLU A 543 11.31 10.40 -20.92
CA GLU A 543 9.92 10.87 -20.94
C GLU A 543 9.70 12.02 -19.96
N GLN A 544 10.24 11.94 -18.75
CA GLN A 544 10.18 13.04 -17.78
C GLN A 544 10.84 14.31 -18.35
N ALA A 545 12.01 14.17 -18.97
CA ALA A 545 12.71 15.31 -19.56
C ALA A 545 11.94 15.93 -20.74
N GLU A 546 11.37 15.11 -21.62
CA GLU A 546 10.57 15.61 -22.75
C GLU A 546 9.24 16.24 -22.29
N THR A 547 8.58 15.67 -21.27
CA THR A 547 7.39 16.25 -20.65
C THR A 547 7.71 17.59 -19.99
N PHE A 548 8.85 17.70 -19.28
CA PHE A 548 9.31 18.98 -18.72
C PHE A 548 9.46 20.03 -19.81
N ILE A 549 10.13 19.70 -20.91
CA ILE A 549 10.38 20.64 -22.01
C ILE A 549 9.06 21.11 -22.62
N TYR A 550 8.15 20.18 -22.90
CA TYR A 550 6.83 20.50 -23.44
C TYR A 550 6.04 21.45 -22.52
N LEU A 551 5.96 21.10 -21.23
CA LEU A 551 5.29 21.91 -20.21
C LEU A 551 5.96 23.29 -20.04
N HIS A 552 7.28 23.33 -20.04
CA HIS A 552 8.04 24.57 -19.94
C HIS A 552 7.71 25.48 -21.12
N GLU A 553 7.85 25.00 -22.36
CA GLU A 553 7.59 25.76 -23.59
C GLU A 553 6.16 26.29 -23.66
N LEU A 554 5.15 25.48 -23.28
CA LEU A 554 3.77 25.96 -23.19
C LEU A 554 3.62 27.14 -22.22
N SER A 555 4.33 27.08 -21.10
CA SER A 555 4.27 28.10 -20.07
C SER A 555 4.99 29.38 -20.48
N ILE A 556 6.20 29.31 -21.06
CA ILE A 556 6.94 30.53 -21.48
C ILE A 556 6.24 31.23 -22.64
N ARG A 557 5.59 30.48 -23.54
CA ARG A 557 4.85 31.03 -24.69
C ARG A 557 3.46 31.54 -24.32
N GLY A 558 3.06 31.43 -23.05
CA GLY A 558 1.74 31.88 -22.57
C GLY A 558 0.55 31.05 -23.07
N ILE A 559 0.78 29.86 -23.64
CA ILE A 559 -0.28 29.00 -24.21
C ILE A 559 -1.06 28.31 -23.09
N LYS A 560 -0.34 27.68 -22.17
CA LYS A 560 -0.91 27.04 -20.97
C LYS A 560 -0.01 27.36 -19.78
N PRO A 561 -0.32 28.43 -19.02
CA PRO A 561 0.47 28.78 -17.86
C PRO A 561 0.44 27.68 -16.81
N LEU A 562 1.57 27.45 -16.15
CA LEU A 562 1.69 26.44 -15.11
C LEU A 562 1.77 27.10 -13.74
N PRO A 563 0.78 26.87 -12.85
CA PRO A 563 0.85 27.37 -11.48
C PRO A 563 1.85 26.58 -10.62
N GLN A 564 2.25 25.40 -11.08
CA GLN A 564 3.20 24.49 -10.45
C GLN A 564 4.48 24.39 -11.30
N SER A 565 5.61 24.04 -10.69
CA SER A 565 6.86 23.87 -11.43
C SER A 565 6.73 22.77 -12.48
N ALA A 566 7.01 23.08 -13.75
CA ALA A 566 7.06 22.10 -14.83
C ALA A 566 8.01 20.92 -14.49
N TYR A 567 9.09 21.20 -13.75
CA TYR A 567 10.04 20.19 -13.27
C TYR A 567 9.39 19.22 -12.29
N TYR A 568 8.58 19.73 -11.37
CA TYR A 568 7.85 18.92 -10.40
C TYR A 568 6.82 18.03 -11.09
N LEU A 569 5.97 18.62 -11.94
CA LEU A 569 4.95 17.88 -12.69
C LEU A 569 5.56 16.75 -13.52
N ALA A 570 6.67 17.05 -14.22
CA ALA A 570 7.38 16.07 -15.01
C ALA A 570 8.04 14.96 -14.18
N CYS A 571 8.71 15.29 -13.08
CA CYS A 571 9.34 14.29 -12.20
C CYS A 571 8.31 13.35 -11.56
N ASN A 572 7.14 13.87 -11.20
CA ASN A 572 6.08 13.12 -10.55
C ASN A 572 5.04 12.53 -11.52
N LYS A 573 5.20 12.75 -12.84
CA LYS A 573 4.25 12.33 -13.88
C LYS A 573 2.81 12.82 -13.61
N GLN A 574 2.68 14.01 -13.05
CA GLN A 574 1.40 14.59 -12.64
C GLN A 574 0.81 15.46 -13.77
N ALA A 575 -0.50 15.36 -13.98
CA ALA A 575 -1.21 16.27 -14.88
C ALA A 575 -1.25 17.70 -14.30
N PRO A 576 -1.08 18.73 -15.13
CA PRO A 576 -1.35 20.10 -14.72
C PRO A 576 -2.86 20.33 -14.57
N ASP A 577 -3.26 21.25 -13.70
CA ASP A 577 -4.67 21.50 -13.34
C ASP A 577 -5.57 21.89 -14.53
N TRP A 578 -4.99 22.45 -15.60
CA TRP A 578 -5.72 22.82 -16.81
C TRP A 578 -5.97 21.65 -17.78
N TYR A 579 -5.35 20.48 -17.56
CA TYR A 579 -5.52 19.34 -18.44
C TYR A 579 -6.92 18.76 -18.28
N GLN A 580 -7.54 18.35 -19.38
CA GLN A 580 -8.79 17.60 -19.39
C GLN A 580 -8.62 16.44 -20.36
N SER A 581 -9.07 15.24 -19.96
CA SER A 581 -8.80 13.98 -20.67
C SER A 581 -9.28 13.99 -22.14
N ASP A 582 -10.30 14.79 -22.45
CA ASP A 582 -10.93 14.87 -23.78
C ASP A 582 -10.41 16.04 -24.63
N THR A 583 -9.46 16.82 -24.12
CA THR A 583 -8.93 17.99 -24.84
C THR A 583 -7.66 17.63 -25.60
N GLU A 584 -7.61 18.01 -26.88
CA GLU A 584 -6.36 17.93 -27.65
C GLU A 584 -5.29 18.82 -27.02
N LEU A 585 -4.14 18.22 -26.74
CA LEU A 585 -2.99 18.93 -26.21
C LEU A 585 -2.40 19.85 -27.29
N PRO A 586 -2.03 21.11 -26.96
CA PRO A 586 -1.50 22.05 -27.96
C PRO A 586 -0.22 21.55 -28.61
N LEU A 587 -0.11 21.73 -29.93
CA LEU A 587 1.15 21.57 -30.67
C LEU A 587 1.96 22.88 -30.57
N ILE A 588 3.27 22.78 -30.32
CA ILE A 588 4.19 23.91 -30.13
C ILE A 588 5.31 23.98 -31.17
#